data_AF-A0A936LT82-F1
#
_entry.id   AF-A0A936LT82-F1
#
_cell.length_a   1.000
_cell.length_b   1.000
_cell.length_c   1.000
_cell.angle_alpha   90.00
_cell.angle_beta   90.00
_cell.angle_gamma   90.00
#
_symmetry.space_group_name_H-M   'P 1'
#
loop_
_entity.id
_entity.type
_entity.pdbx_description
1 polymer ?
#
loop_
_entity_poly.entity_id
_entity_poly.type
_entity_poly.pdbx_seq_one_letter_code
_entity_poly.pdbx_strand_id
1 'polypeptide(L)'
;MISGRCRRLGLLRTFPPELERERRRIEEVARSEGLDFFETIFEMLDFEQMNQVAAYGGFPQRYPHWRFGMQYETLRKQHAYGLGRIYEMVINNDPCYAYLLSDNEFVDQKTVMAHVLAHCDFFKNNIWFSKTNRKMMDGMANHATRVHRHIEREGYETVERFIDVCLSLENLIDPYSPFMKRQPEPQRPVAGYTRLADQLEARATRYPAKPYMERYINPPDEMRAEREREEAEVKAARHKFPPAPERDVLQFLLQHAPLEDWQADILTIIRDEAYYFAPQGQTKIMNEGWATYWHSRFMTRYHLRDDELITYCDHHSGILATAPGRMNPYKLGVELFRDIEDRWNRGRFGKEYEECQSIERRRTWDTKLNQGRTKIFEVRRMHNDVTFIDEFLTPEFVDRFQLYHYRQDPATGRMVIVNRDFDVIKQTMLFMLTNHGQPYIYVVDSNYANRGELYLAHKHLGVDVDLKYAGECLKNLRLIWRRPVHLQARIKDDMILFSCDGDSIRQQKIKDDLPKPAHIVT
;
A
#
# COMPACT_ATOMS: atom_id res chain seq x y z
N MET A 1 -4.41 23.77 21.89
CA MET A 1 -3.57 24.87 22.44
C MET A 1 -2.37 25.24 21.56
N ILE A 2 -1.96 24.39 20.59
CA ILE A 2 -0.86 24.68 19.66
C ILE A 2 -1.25 25.74 18.60
N SER A 3 -2.53 25.77 18.17
CA SER A 3 -3.02 26.77 17.20
C SER A 3 -2.91 28.23 17.65
N GLY A 4 -2.87 28.48 18.97
CA GLY A 4 -2.72 29.82 19.54
C GLY A 4 -1.27 30.34 19.57
N ARG A 5 -0.27 29.45 19.65
CA ARG A 5 1.15 29.84 19.67
C ARG A 5 1.70 30.08 18.26
N CYS A 6 1.29 29.31 17.25
CA CYS A 6 1.71 29.55 15.86
C CYS A 6 1.19 30.88 15.29
N ARG A 7 0.02 31.37 15.74
CA ARG A 7 -0.50 32.69 15.32
C ARG A 7 0.38 33.86 15.75
N ARG A 8 1.18 33.74 16.82
CA ARG A 8 2.06 34.83 17.31
C ARG A 8 3.41 34.92 16.57
N LEU A 9 3.79 33.90 15.80
CA LEU A 9 5.09 33.85 15.12
C LEU A 9 5.04 34.27 13.65
N GLY A 10 3.90 34.76 13.13
CA GLY A 10 3.82 35.30 11.76
C GLY A 10 4.05 34.29 10.62
N LEU A 11 4.15 32.98 10.94
CA LEU A 11 4.53 31.92 10.00
C LEU A 11 3.37 31.32 9.19
N LEU A 12 2.12 31.65 9.52
CA LEU A 12 0.93 31.17 8.80
C LEU A 12 0.07 32.35 8.36
N ARG A 13 -0.16 32.48 7.05
CA ARG A 13 -1.10 33.46 6.51
C ARG A 13 -2.50 33.15 7.06
N THR A 14 -3.22 34.17 7.48
CA THR A 14 -4.60 34.03 7.95
C THR A 14 -5.47 33.55 6.78
N PHE A 15 -6.26 32.49 6.99
CA PHE A 15 -7.18 32.00 5.98
C PHE A 15 -8.14 33.13 5.55
N PRO A 16 -8.12 33.56 4.27
CA PRO A 16 -8.87 34.73 3.84
C PRO A 16 -10.36 34.62 4.18
N PRO A 17 -11.02 35.70 4.66
CA PRO A 17 -12.44 35.65 5.02
C PRO A 17 -13.36 35.22 3.87
N GLU A 18 -12.95 35.47 2.62
CA GLU A 18 -13.71 35.06 1.43
C GLU A 18 -13.65 33.56 1.20
N LEU A 19 -12.46 32.96 1.32
CA LEU A 19 -12.28 31.51 1.25
C LEU A 19 -12.97 30.81 2.42
N GLU A 20 -13.01 31.42 3.60
CA GLU A 20 -13.78 30.89 4.74
C GLU A 20 -15.28 30.83 4.46
N ARG A 21 -15.84 31.83 3.76
CA ARG A 21 -17.25 31.79 3.34
C ARG A 21 -17.51 30.68 2.33
N GLU A 22 -16.64 30.53 1.33
CA GLU A 22 -16.78 29.46 0.33
C GLU A 22 -16.57 28.08 0.95
N ARG A 23 -15.59 27.90 1.85
CA ARG A 23 -15.39 26.67 2.61
C ARG A 23 -16.68 26.21 3.27
N ARG A 24 -17.36 27.11 4.01
CA ARG A 24 -18.63 26.79 4.69
C ARG A 24 -19.74 26.40 3.71
N ARG A 25 -19.85 27.11 2.59
CA ARG A 25 -20.84 26.80 1.54
C ARG A 25 -20.59 25.42 0.94
N ILE A 26 -19.34 25.10 0.62
CA ILE A 26 -18.95 23.80 0.05
C ILE A 26 -19.18 22.69 1.08
N GLU A 27 -18.85 22.91 2.35
CA GLU A 27 -19.12 21.94 3.43
C GLU A 27 -20.60 21.66 3.63
N GLU A 28 -21.45 22.69 3.57
CA GLU A 28 -22.90 22.55 3.67
C GLU A 28 -23.45 21.69 2.53
N VAL A 29 -23.05 22.00 1.29
CA VAL A 29 -23.44 21.22 0.10
C VAL A 29 -22.93 19.79 0.20
N ALA A 30 -21.66 19.59 0.57
CA ALA A 30 -21.07 18.27 0.72
C ALA A 30 -21.82 17.39 1.72
N ARG A 31 -22.19 17.95 2.89
CA ARG A 31 -23.01 17.24 3.89
C ARG A 31 -24.42 16.95 3.38
N SER A 32 -25.03 17.91 2.66
CA SER A 32 -26.37 17.72 2.07
C SER A 32 -26.41 16.60 1.03
N GLU A 33 -25.29 16.37 0.33
CA GLU A 33 -25.13 15.34 -0.69
C GLU A 33 -24.71 13.97 -0.10
N GLY A 34 -24.56 13.89 1.23
CA GLY A 34 -24.33 12.65 1.98
C GLY A 34 -22.87 12.35 2.33
N LEU A 35 -21.93 13.28 2.10
CA LEU A 35 -20.53 13.08 2.50
C LEU A 35 -20.39 13.24 4.02
N ASP A 36 -19.57 12.37 4.61
CA ASP A 36 -19.22 12.41 6.02
C ASP A 36 -17.69 12.45 6.18
N PHE A 37 -17.18 13.60 6.59
CA PHE A 37 -15.75 13.89 6.74
C PHE A 37 -15.43 14.39 8.15
N PHE A 38 -14.16 14.32 8.55
CA PHE A 38 -13.67 14.88 9.81
C PHE A 38 -13.75 16.42 9.80
N GLU A 39 -13.48 17.06 10.94
CA GLU A 39 -13.22 18.50 10.91
C GLU A 39 -12.00 18.77 10.01
N THR A 40 -12.15 19.62 8.99
CA THR A 40 -11.10 19.92 8.03
C THR A 40 -10.54 21.32 8.27
N ILE A 41 -9.25 21.39 8.55
CA ILE A 41 -8.50 22.63 8.77
C ILE A 41 -7.72 22.95 7.50
N PHE A 42 -8.03 24.09 6.89
CA PHE A 42 -7.32 24.59 5.71
C PHE A 42 -6.26 25.61 6.12
N GLU A 43 -5.04 25.42 5.62
CA GLU A 43 -3.91 26.33 5.80
C GLU A 43 -3.38 26.77 4.44
N MET A 44 -3.09 28.07 4.30
CA MET A 44 -2.52 28.62 3.06
C MET A 44 -1.00 28.60 3.17
N LEU A 45 -0.35 27.93 2.21
CA LEU A 45 1.10 27.87 2.09
C LEU A 45 1.56 28.56 0.81
N ASP A 46 2.70 29.25 0.88
CA ASP A 46 3.37 29.69 -0.33
C ASP A 46 4.05 28.52 -1.08
N PHE A 47 4.61 28.83 -2.23
CA PHE A 47 5.29 27.85 -3.08
C PHE A 47 6.43 27.11 -2.37
N GLU A 48 7.26 27.81 -1.58
CA GLU A 48 8.39 27.17 -0.90
C GLU A 48 7.92 26.26 0.23
N GLN A 49 6.98 26.76 1.04
CA GLN A 49 6.36 26.03 2.14
C GLN A 49 5.63 24.78 1.65
N MET A 50 4.89 24.88 0.54
CA MET A 50 4.19 23.72 -0.04
C MET A 50 5.18 22.61 -0.41
N ASN A 51 6.30 22.95 -1.06
CA ASN A 51 7.32 21.97 -1.41
C ASN A 51 8.02 21.38 -0.18
N GLN A 52 8.26 22.18 0.86
CA GLN A 52 8.84 21.70 2.13
C GLN A 52 7.93 20.67 2.79
N VAL A 53 6.65 21.00 2.96
CA VAL A 53 5.65 20.12 3.57
C VAL A 53 5.44 18.87 2.71
N ALA A 54 5.38 19.00 1.38
CA ALA A 54 5.28 17.86 0.47
C ALA A 54 6.50 16.93 0.53
N ALA A 55 7.71 17.47 0.68
CA ALA A 55 8.93 16.68 0.86
C ALA A 55 8.89 15.85 2.16
N TYR A 56 8.25 16.36 3.21
CA TYR A 56 7.98 15.63 4.45
C TYR A 56 6.74 14.74 4.40
N GLY A 57 6.13 14.55 3.23
CA GLY A 57 4.95 13.71 3.05
C GLY A 57 3.69 14.30 3.68
N GLY A 58 3.61 15.64 3.74
CA GLY A 58 2.49 16.39 4.31
C GLY A 58 2.71 16.81 5.76
N PHE A 59 3.74 16.32 6.46
CA PHE A 59 3.92 16.60 7.88
C PHE A 59 4.84 17.80 8.15
N PRO A 60 4.49 18.70 9.08
CA PRO A 60 5.35 19.84 9.43
C PRO A 60 6.69 19.45 10.07
N GLN A 61 6.73 18.30 10.75
CA GLN A 61 7.92 17.79 11.43
C GLN A 61 8.15 16.32 11.09
N ARG A 62 9.39 16.00 10.72
CA ARG A 62 9.92 14.65 10.51
C ARG A 62 11.29 14.56 11.14
N TYR A 63 11.79 13.35 11.33
CA TYR A 63 13.18 13.13 11.72
C TYR A 63 14.15 13.68 10.66
N PRO A 64 15.36 14.11 11.04
CA PRO A 64 16.32 14.62 10.08
C PRO A 64 16.82 13.48 9.17
N HIS A 65 16.74 13.70 7.86
CA HIS A 65 17.25 12.74 6.86
C HIS A 65 17.45 13.43 5.51
N TRP A 66 18.56 13.13 4.82
CA TRP A 66 18.92 13.75 3.55
C TRP A 66 17.90 13.50 2.41
N ARG A 67 17.18 12.35 2.42
CA ARG A 67 16.10 12.00 1.45
C ARG A 67 15.09 13.13 1.28
N PHE A 68 14.71 13.78 2.38
CA PHE A 68 13.72 14.85 2.33
C PHE A 68 14.26 16.10 1.63
N GLY A 69 15.55 16.43 1.83
CA GLY A 69 16.20 17.52 1.09
C GLY A 69 16.30 17.22 -0.41
N MET A 70 16.63 15.99 -0.77
CA MET A 70 16.64 15.55 -2.17
C MET A 70 15.23 15.61 -2.81
N GLN A 71 14.22 15.18 -2.07
CA GLN A 71 12.83 15.23 -2.52
C GLN A 71 12.35 16.68 -2.71
N TYR A 72 12.67 17.57 -1.77
CA TYR A 72 12.40 19.00 -1.89
C TYR A 72 12.99 19.59 -3.18
N GLU A 73 14.27 19.30 -3.45
CA GLU A 73 14.94 19.77 -4.67
C GLU A 73 14.30 19.23 -5.95
N THR A 74 13.85 17.98 -5.93
CA THR A 74 13.13 17.38 -7.07
C THR A 74 11.78 18.05 -7.30
N LEU A 75 10.98 18.22 -6.25
CA LEU A 75 9.64 18.85 -6.33
C LEU A 75 9.75 20.31 -6.78
N ARG A 76 10.69 21.07 -6.19
CA ARG A 76 10.93 22.47 -6.57
C ARG A 76 11.30 22.60 -8.04
N LYS A 77 12.19 21.74 -8.55
CA LYS A 77 12.60 21.74 -9.97
C LYS A 77 11.46 21.33 -10.90
N GLN A 78 10.70 20.29 -10.56
CA GLN A 78 9.55 19.87 -11.35
C GLN A 78 8.56 21.01 -11.56
N HIS A 79 8.26 21.77 -10.50
CA HIS A 79 7.40 22.93 -10.62
C HIS A 79 8.04 24.09 -11.39
N ALA A 80 9.30 24.43 -11.09
CA ALA A 80 10.01 25.52 -11.78
C ALA A 80 10.10 25.31 -13.29
N TYR A 81 10.16 24.05 -13.75
CA TYR A 81 10.15 23.70 -15.18
C TYR A 81 8.74 23.46 -15.74
N GLY A 82 7.67 23.69 -14.97
CA GLY A 82 6.29 23.48 -15.42
C GLY A 82 5.92 22.01 -15.67
N LEU A 83 6.66 21.06 -15.09
CA LEU A 83 6.45 19.62 -15.25
C LEU A 83 5.41 19.04 -14.29
N GLY A 84 5.02 19.80 -13.26
CA GLY A 84 3.99 19.40 -12.31
C GLY A 84 3.75 20.48 -11.25
N ARG A 85 2.50 20.59 -10.79
CA ARG A 85 2.08 21.51 -9.72
C ARG A 85 1.30 20.75 -8.65
N ILE A 86 1.62 21.03 -7.40
CA ILE A 86 0.87 20.52 -6.24
C ILE A 86 -0.17 21.59 -5.92
N TYR A 87 -1.45 21.32 -6.21
CA TYR A 87 -2.52 22.26 -5.88
C TYR A 87 -2.86 22.18 -4.39
N GLU A 88 -2.69 21.00 -3.81
CA GLU A 88 -3.11 20.61 -2.48
C GLU A 88 -2.23 19.53 -1.85
N MET A 89 -2.27 19.48 -0.52
CA MET A 89 -1.76 18.36 0.25
C MET A 89 -2.72 18.08 1.40
N VAL A 90 -3.21 16.85 1.51
CA VAL A 90 -4.17 16.44 2.54
C VAL A 90 -3.58 15.36 3.45
N ILE A 91 -3.70 15.55 4.76
CA ILE A 91 -3.28 14.58 5.77
C ILE A 91 -4.50 13.89 6.35
N ASN A 92 -4.50 12.57 6.27
CA ASN A 92 -5.45 11.72 6.98
C ASN A 92 -5.22 11.76 8.51
N ASN A 93 -5.84 12.72 9.17
CA ASN A 93 -5.78 12.95 10.61
C ASN A 93 -7.17 13.38 11.11
N ASP A 94 -7.40 13.35 12.42
CA ASP A 94 -8.60 13.90 13.07
C ASP A 94 -8.19 14.95 14.12
N PRO A 95 -8.30 16.26 13.81
CA PRO A 95 -8.86 16.85 12.59
C PRO A 95 -7.99 16.63 11.34
N CYS A 96 -8.61 16.67 10.16
CA CYS A 96 -7.97 16.54 8.87
C CYS A 96 -7.30 17.87 8.50
N TYR A 97 -6.04 17.83 8.08
CA TYR A 97 -5.28 19.02 7.68
C TYR A 97 -5.11 19.06 6.18
N ALA A 98 -5.36 20.23 5.60
CA ALA A 98 -5.22 20.46 4.18
C ALA A 98 -4.43 21.75 3.92
N TYR A 99 -3.39 21.64 3.12
CA TYR A 99 -2.58 22.77 2.69
C TYR A 99 -3.00 23.18 1.29
N LEU A 100 -3.28 24.47 1.10
CA LEU A 100 -3.64 25.08 -0.16
C LEU A 100 -2.51 25.99 -0.63
N LEU A 101 -2.17 25.92 -1.91
CA LEU A 101 -1.18 26.83 -2.49
C LEU A 101 -1.76 28.24 -2.61
N SER A 102 -1.03 29.25 -2.12
CA SER A 102 -1.47 30.65 -2.10
C SER A 102 -1.70 31.26 -3.48
N ASP A 103 -1.01 30.74 -4.48
CA ASP A 103 -0.96 31.28 -5.82
C ASP A 103 -2.02 30.64 -6.74
N ASN A 104 -2.92 29.84 -6.18
CA ASN A 104 -4.06 29.30 -6.92
C ASN A 104 -5.10 30.40 -7.11
N GLU A 105 -5.76 30.40 -8.28
CA GLU A 105 -6.88 31.31 -8.53
C GLU A 105 -8.07 30.99 -7.63
N PHE A 106 -9.00 31.94 -7.46
CA PHE A 106 -10.14 31.76 -6.57
C PHE A 106 -10.99 30.52 -6.93
N VAL A 107 -11.20 30.26 -8.22
CA VAL A 107 -11.91 29.08 -8.71
C VAL A 107 -11.17 27.78 -8.39
N ASP A 108 -9.84 27.79 -8.44
CA ASP A 108 -9.00 26.66 -8.08
C ASP A 108 -9.09 26.40 -6.58
N GLN A 109 -9.06 27.44 -5.75
CA GLN A 109 -9.24 27.29 -4.31
C GLN A 109 -10.57 26.60 -3.97
N LYS A 110 -11.66 26.97 -4.65
CA LYS A 110 -12.97 26.30 -4.49
C LYS A 110 -12.92 24.84 -4.92
N THR A 111 -12.31 24.57 -6.07
CA THR A 111 -12.17 23.21 -6.61
C THR A 111 -11.36 22.33 -5.67
N VAL A 112 -10.25 22.85 -5.14
CA VAL A 112 -9.38 22.14 -4.19
C VAL A 112 -10.09 21.93 -2.85
N MET A 113 -10.79 22.94 -2.31
CA MET A 113 -11.57 22.76 -1.08
C MET A 113 -12.60 21.64 -1.23
N ALA A 114 -13.34 21.63 -2.35
CA ALA A 114 -14.28 20.55 -2.67
C ALA A 114 -13.59 19.18 -2.81
N HIS A 115 -12.41 19.14 -3.42
CA HIS A 115 -11.62 17.93 -3.61
C HIS A 115 -11.13 17.35 -2.27
N VAL A 116 -10.55 18.19 -1.41
CA VAL A 116 -10.06 17.83 -0.07
C VAL A 116 -11.17 17.27 0.80
N LEU A 117 -12.36 17.87 0.77
CA LEU A 117 -13.49 17.37 1.57
C LEU A 117 -13.90 15.95 1.14
N ALA A 118 -13.85 15.67 -0.16
CA ALA A 118 -14.11 14.35 -0.69
C ALA A 118 -13.00 13.33 -0.34
N HIS A 119 -11.72 13.74 -0.34
CA HIS A 119 -10.64 12.91 0.23
C HIS A 119 -10.87 12.61 1.71
N CYS A 120 -11.22 13.62 2.50
CA CYS A 120 -11.46 13.45 3.93
C CYS A 120 -12.62 12.47 4.19
N ASP A 121 -13.69 12.57 3.39
CA ASP A 121 -14.79 11.61 3.38
C ASP A 121 -14.32 10.20 3.01
N PHE A 122 -13.45 10.06 2.00
CA PHE A 122 -12.86 8.76 1.64
C PHE A 122 -12.03 8.16 2.78
N PHE A 123 -11.13 8.95 3.37
CA PHE A 123 -10.27 8.51 4.48
C PHE A 123 -11.07 8.09 5.72
N LYS A 124 -12.17 8.77 6.01
CA LYS A 124 -13.03 8.45 7.16
C LYS A 124 -13.77 7.13 6.97
N ASN A 125 -14.24 6.86 5.76
CA ASN A 125 -15.24 5.82 5.52
C ASN A 125 -14.75 4.57 4.79
N ASN A 126 -13.58 4.62 4.15
CA ASN A 126 -13.01 3.44 3.48
C ASN A 126 -12.35 2.49 4.49
N ILE A 127 -12.64 1.19 4.37
CA ILE A 127 -12.16 0.15 5.30
C ILE A 127 -10.64 0.08 5.39
N TRP A 128 -9.91 0.38 4.31
CA TRP A 128 -8.44 0.32 4.25
C TRP A 128 -7.79 1.39 5.11
N PHE A 129 -8.48 2.52 5.35
CA PHE A 129 -8.02 3.55 6.27
C PHE A 129 -8.43 3.30 7.72
N SER A 130 -9.30 2.33 8.01
CA SER A 130 -9.85 2.11 9.37
C SER A 130 -8.79 1.78 10.43
N LYS A 131 -7.64 1.23 10.03
CA LYS A 131 -6.51 0.89 10.91
C LYS A 131 -5.41 1.94 10.95
N THR A 132 -5.54 3.03 10.19
CA THR A 132 -4.53 4.11 10.19
C THR A 132 -4.58 4.92 11.48
N ASN A 133 -3.41 5.38 11.92
CA ASN A 133 -3.31 6.28 13.07
C ASN A 133 -3.94 7.64 12.72
N ARG A 134 -5.06 8.00 13.36
CA ARG A 134 -5.76 9.27 13.16
C ARG A 134 -5.11 10.47 13.85
N LYS A 135 -4.03 10.26 14.60
CA LYS A 135 -3.22 11.30 15.25
C LYS A 135 -1.79 11.24 14.77
N MET A 136 -1.59 10.96 13.48
CA MET A 136 -0.25 10.78 12.92
C MET A 136 0.56 12.07 12.95
N MET A 137 -0.07 13.25 13.01
CA MET A 137 0.66 14.51 13.17
C MET A 137 1.46 14.55 14.50
N ASP A 138 0.85 14.10 15.60
CA ASP A 138 1.54 13.94 16.89
C ASP A 138 2.53 12.76 16.86
N GLY A 139 2.16 11.68 16.14
CA GLY A 139 3.01 10.51 15.94
C GLY A 139 4.34 10.84 15.29
N MET A 140 4.32 11.57 14.17
CA MET A 140 5.51 12.00 13.43
C MET A 140 6.40 12.93 14.24
N ALA A 141 5.82 13.85 15.02
CA ALA A 141 6.58 14.71 15.93
C ALA A 141 7.25 13.89 17.06
N ASN A 142 6.56 12.89 17.60
CA ASN A 142 7.13 11.97 18.57
C ASN A 142 8.24 11.09 17.96
N HIS A 143 8.06 10.62 16.71
CA HIS A 143 9.10 9.90 15.97
C HIS A 143 10.35 10.76 15.80
N ALA A 144 10.20 12.01 15.36
CA ALA A 144 11.31 12.94 15.23
C ALA A 144 12.05 13.14 16.55
N THR A 145 11.32 13.32 17.66
CA THR A 145 11.91 13.47 19.00
C THR A 145 12.67 12.22 19.46
N ARG A 146 12.13 11.02 19.20
CA ARG A 146 12.81 9.75 19.52
C ARG A 146 14.09 9.58 18.71
N VAL A 147 14.04 9.84 17.41
CA VAL A 147 15.23 9.79 16.53
C VAL A 147 16.28 10.80 16.98
N HIS A 148 15.90 12.03 17.31
CA HIS A 148 16.83 13.02 17.85
C HIS A 148 17.53 12.55 19.13
N ARG A 149 16.81 11.91 20.04
CA ARG A 149 17.41 11.34 21.27
C ARG A 149 18.43 10.25 20.96
N HIS A 150 18.20 9.43 19.94
CA HIS A 150 19.16 8.42 19.49
C HIS A 150 20.37 9.08 18.81
N ILE A 151 20.16 10.12 18.01
CA ILE A 151 21.24 10.91 17.39
C ILE A 151 22.16 11.53 18.45
N GLU A 152 21.61 12.06 19.54
CA GLU A 152 22.39 12.62 20.65
C GLU A 152 23.27 11.58 21.36
N ARG A 153 22.89 10.30 21.34
CA ARG A 153 23.60 9.21 22.03
C ARG A 153 24.58 8.48 21.12
N GLU A 154 24.14 8.09 19.93
CA GLU A 154 24.87 7.21 19.00
C GLU A 154 25.61 7.98 17.90
N GLY A 155 25.32 9.26 17.75
CA GLY A 155 25.86 10.12 16.70
C GLY A 155 24.99 10.16 15.43
N TYR A 156 25.03 11.30 14.74
CA TYR A 156 24.19 11.56 13.55
C TYR A 156 24.44 10.56 12.42
N GLU A 157 25.71 10.36 12.01
CA GLU A 157 26.05 9.49 10.88
C GLU A 157 25.66 8.03 11.12
N THR A 158 25.78 7.55 12.36
CA THR A 158 25.40 6.18 12.76
C THR A 158 23.91 5.95 12.59
N VAL A 159 23.11 6.88 13.11
CA VAL A 159 21.65 6.82 13.06
C VAL A 159 21.14 7.02 11.63
N GLU A 160 21.65 8.01 10.91
CA GLU A 160 21.27 8.28 9.52
C GLU A 160 21.53 7.06 8.63
N ARG A 161 22.73 6.45 8.73
CA ARG A 161 23.06 5.24 7.97
C ARG A 161 22.11 4.08 8.28
N PHE A 162 21.72 3.92 9.54
CA PHE A 162 20.77 2.88 9.91
C PHE A 162 19.35 3.19 9.38
N ILE A 163 18.94 4.46 9.37
CA ILE A 163 17.68 4.89 8.74
C ILE A 163 17.71 4.59 7.24
N ASP A 164 18.81 4.87 6.53
CA ASP A 164 18.97 4.53 5.10
C ASP A 164 18.75 3.03 4.85
N VAL A 165 19.34 2.17 5.70
CA VAL A 165 19.15 0.72 5.66
C VAL A 165 17.67 0.38 5.85
N CYS A 166 17.01 0.95 6.85
CA CYS A 166 15.58 0.70 7.13
C CYS A 166 14.67 1.17 6.00
N LEU A 167 14.91 2.37 5.44
CA LEU A 167 14.12 2.94 4.35
C LEU A 167 14.23 2.14 3.06
N SER A 168 15.36 1.46 2.82
CA SER A 168 15.48 0.54 1.68
C SER A 168 14.56 -0.68 1.79
N LEU A 169 14.07 -0.98 3.02
CA LEU A 169 13.23 -2.13 3.33
C LEU A 169 11.79 -1.74 3.67
N GLU A 170 11.43 -0.45 3.58
CA GLU A 170 10.11 0.09 3.99
C GLU A 170 8.92 -0.61 3.31
N ASN A 171 9.17 -1.15 2.11
CA ASN A 171 8.19 -1.84 1.27
C ASN A 171 8.00 -3.32 1.62
N LEU A 172 8.83 -3.90 2.50
CA LEU A 172 8.77 -5.33 2.88
C LEU A 172 7.81 -5.59 4.05
N ILE A 173 6.79 -4.74 4.21
CA ILE A 173 5.68 -4.97 5.13
C ILE A 173 4.63 -5.89 4.50
N ASP A 174 3.71 -6.37 5.33
CA ASP A 174 2.48 -7.00 4.87
C ASP A 174 1.30 -6.04 5.08
N PRO A 175 0.84 -5.31 4.05
CA PRO A 175 -0.27 -4.35 4.18
C PRO A 175 -1.57 -4.95 4.73
N TYR A 176 -1.74 -6.27 4.69
CA TYR A 176 -2.92 -6.97 5.19
C TYR A 176 -2.81 -7.38 6.67
N SER A 177 -1.62 -7.33 7.26
CA SER A 177 -1.36 -7.71 8.66
C SER A 177 -2.26 -6.97 9.68
N PRO A 178 -2.55 -5.66 9.53
CA PRO A 178 -3.46 -4.95 10.43
C PRO A 178 -4.92 -5.46 10.42
N PHE A 179 -5.32 -6.15 9.36
CA PHE A 179 -6.68 -6.68 9.17
C PHE A 179 -6.80 -8.15 9.51
N MET A 180 -5.70 -8.91 9.45
CA MET A 180 -5.67 -10.35 9.60
C MET A 180 -4.59 -10.76 10.61
N LYS A 181 -4.98 -11.40 11.72
CA LYS A 181 -4.02 -12.12 12.57
C LYS A 181 -3.55 -13.37 11.83
N ARG A 182 -2.46 -13.26 11.06
CA ARG A 182 -1.85 -14.39 10.31
C ARG A 182 -1.10 -15.35 11.23
N GLN A 183 -0.57 -14.83 12.33
CA GLN A 183 0.07 -15.62 13.37
C GLN A 183 -0.91 -15.82 14.55
N PRO A 184 -0.97 -17.03 15.13
CA PRO A 184 -1.44 -17.15 16.50
C PRO A 184 -0.56 -16.24 17.36
N GLU A 185 -1.14 -15.54 18.35
CA GLU A 185 -0.30 -14.88 19.36
C GLU A 185 0.72 -15.91 19.87
N PRO A 186 2.00 -15.53 20.04
CA PRO A 186 2.98 -16.44 20.61
C PRO A 186 2.37 -16.92 21.91
N GLN A 187 1.90 -18.18 21.93
CA GLN A 187 1.39 -18.77 23.14
C GLN A 187 2.55 -18.61 24.10
N ARG A 188 2.37 -17.80 25.15
CA ARG A 188 3.31 -17.78 26.27
C ARG A 188 3.59 -19.25 26.52
N PRO A 189 4.85 -19.71 26.42
CA PRO A 189 5.13 -21.11 26.62
C PRO A 189 4.45 -21.45 27.93
N VAL A 190 3.42 -22.30 27.87
CA VAL A 190 2.73 -22.75 29.07
C VAL A 190 3.86 -23.35 29.87
N ALA A 191 4.23 -22.69 30.97
CA ALA A 191 5.34 -23.11 31.81
C ALA A 191 5.00 -24.53 32.27
N GLY A 192 5.54 -25.54 31.58
CA GLY A 192 5.08 -26.92 31.80
C GLY A 192 5.44 -27.97 30.76
N TYR A 193 5.64 -27.68 29.48
CA TYR A 193 5.94 -28.74 28.48
C TYR A 193 7.21 -28.44 27.68
N THR A 194 8.38 -28.73 28.28
CA THR A 194 9.68 -28.39 27.70
C THR A 194 10.58 -29.61 27.44
N ARG A 195 10.02 -30.82 27.30
CA ARG A 195 10.77 -32.00 26.84
C ARG A 195 10.17 -32.57 25.56
N LEU A 196 11.05 -32.95 24.63
CA LEU A 196 10.69 -33.66 23.39
C LEU A 196 9.84 -34.92 23.71
N ALA A 197 10.13 -35.56 24.83
CA ALA A 197 9.39 -36.70 25.36
C ALA A 197 7.90 -36.41 25.57
N ASP A 198 7.55 -35.26 26.16
CA ASP A 198 6.15 -34.92 26.48
C ASP A 198 5.32 -34.67 25.21
N GLN A 199 5.96 -34.11 24.17
CA GLN A 199 5.32 -33.87 22.86
C GLN A 199 5.07 -35.17 22.08
N LEU A 200 5.97 -36.15 22.22
CA LEU A 200 5.84 -37.47 21.63
C LEU A 200 4.81 -38.33 22.37
N GLU A 201 4.77 -38.24 23.71
CA GLU A 201 3.74 -38.92 24.50
C GLU A 201 2.32 -38.41 24.20
N ALA A 202 2.17 -37.11 23.92
CA ALA A 202 0.89 -36.52 23.54
C ALA A 202 0.41 -36.93 22.14
N ARG A 203 1.33 -37.31 21.23
CA ARG A 203 1.01 -37.78 19.87
C ARG A 203 0.86 -39.29 19.76
N ALA A 204 1.46 -40.04 20.70
CA ALA A 204 1.40 -41.49 20.72
C ALA A 204 -0.06 -42.00 20.79
N THR A 205 -0.58 -42.50 19.67
CA THR A 205 -1.94 -43.03 19.54
C THR A 205 -2.02 -44.45 20.09
N ARG A 206 -1.89 -44.62 21.42
CA ARG A 206 -2.04 -45.94 22.05
C ARG A 206 -3.51 -46.26 22.26
N TYR A 207 -4.00 -47.31 21.60
CA TYR A 207 -5.38 -47.75 21.77
C TYR A 207 -5.54 -48.56 23.07
N PRO A 208 -6.62 -48.37 23.84
CA PRO A 208 -6.87 -49.13 25.06
C PRO A 208 -7.16 -50.61 24.73
N ALA A 209 -6.34 -51.53 25.25
CA ALA A 209 -6.46 -52.95 25.00
C ALA A 209 -6.36 -53.78 26.30
N LYS A 210 -6.95 -54.97 26.30
CA LYS A 210 -6.78 -55.95 27.39
C LYS A 210 -5.40 -56.63 27.27
N PRO A 211 -4.80 -57.14 28.35
CA PRO A 211 -3.42 -57.65 28.34
C PRO A 211 -3.11 -58.71 27.27
N TYR A 212 -4.10 -59.53 26.91
CA TYR A 212 -3.96 -60.57 25.89
C TYR A 212 -4.14 -60.06 24.44
N MET A 213 -4.74 -58.89 24.24
CA MET A 213 -4.93 -58.26 22.92
C MET A 213 -3.94 -57.12 22.66
N GLU A 214 -3.16 -56.70 23.66
CA GLU A 214 -2.19 -55.60 23.55
C GLU A 214 -1.26 -55.78 22.35
N ARG A 215 -0.75 -56.99 22.13
CA ARG A 215 0.17 -57.31 21.02
C ARG A 215 -0.48 -57.22 19.63
N TYR A 216 -1.80 -57.37 19.55
CA TYR A 216 -2.55 -57.34 18.29
C TYR A 216 -3.16 -55.97 18.00
N ILE A 217 -3.55 -55.23 19.05
CA ILE A 217 -4.15 -53.89 18.96
C ILE A 217 -3.06 -52.81 18.85
N ASN A 218 -1.94 -52.98 19.56
CA ASN A 218 -0.76 -52.09 19.51
C ASN A 218 0.50 -52.91 19.17
N PRO A 219 0.70 -53.33 17.91
CA PRO A 219 1.90 -54.08 17.51
C PRO A 219 3.19 -53.31 17.86
N PRO A 220 4.14 -53.90 18.61
CA PRO A 220 5.33 -53.19 19.07
C PRO A 220 6.21 -52.62 17.96
N ASP A 221 6.26 -53.29 16.80
CA ASP A 221 7.09 -52.89 15.67
C ASP A 221 6.49 -51.70 14.90
N GLU A 222 5.15 -51.68 14.74
CA GLU A 222 4.44 -50.56 14.10
C GLU A 222 4.45 -49.32 14.99
N MET A 223 4.21 -49.49 16.30
CA MET A 223 4.28 -48.39 17.28
C MET A 223 5.69 -47.79 17.37
N ARG A 224 6.74 -48.60 17.18
CA ARG A 224 8.13 -48.10 17.14
C ARG A 224 8.40 -47.33 15.86
N ALA A 225 7.98 -47.83 14.71
CA ALA A 225 8.11 -47.12 13.44
C ALA A 225 7.31 -45.81 13.42
N GLU A 226 6.12 -45.79 14.03
CA GLU A 226 5.31 -44.57 14.20
C GLU A 226 6.00 -43.58 15.13
N ARG A 227 6.51 -44.01 16.29
CA ARG A 227 7.32 -43.15 17.18
C ARG A 227 8.57 -42.60 16.51
N GLU A 228 9.29 -43.41 15.74
CA GLU A 228 10.47 -42.95 15.01
C GLU A 228 10.11 -41.92 13.93
N ARG A 229 8.96 -42.10 13.25
CA ARG A 229 8.41 -41.11 12.31
C ARG A 229 8.00 -39.83 13.02
N GLU A 230 7.29 -39.92 14.14
CA GLU A 230 6.90 -38.77 14.96
C GLU A 230 8.11 -38.04 15.54
N GLU A 231 9.12 -38.76 16.02
CA GLU A 231 10.39 -38.19 16.45
C GLU A 231 11.09 -37.45 15.33
N ALA A 232 11.15 -38.05 14.13
CA ALA A 232 11.72 -37.41 12.96
C ALA A 232 10.92 -36.16 12.55
N GLU A 233 9.58 -36.22 12.57
CA GLU A 233 8.72 -35.08 12.28
C GLU A 233 8.85 -33.96 13.31
N VAL A 234 8.86 -34.26 14.61
CA VAL A 234 8.98 -33.24 15.67
C VAL A 234 10.38 -32.62 15.66
N LYS A 235 11.43 -33.41 15.41
CA LYS A 235 12.78 -32.88 15.19
C LYS A 235 12.83 -32.01 13.93
N ALA A 236 12.26 -32.45 12.81
CA ALA A 236 12.20 -31.66 11.58
C ALA A 236 11.40 -30.37 11.76
N ALA A 237 10.27 -30.41 12.46
CA ALA A 237 9.44 -29.25 12.77
C ALA A 237 10.16 -28.25 13.71
N ARG A 238 10.95 -28.75 14.67
CA ARG A 238 11.82 -27.89 15.50
C ARG A 238 12.86 -27.13 14.70
N HIS A 239 13.30 -27.65 13.55
CA HIS A 239 14.24 -26.99 12.66
C HIS A 239 13.58 -25.99 11.68
N LYS A 240 12.27 -26.06 11.48
CA LYS A 240 11.53 -25.16 10.59
C LYS A 240 11.10 -23.90 11.34
N PHE A 241 11.87 -22.84 11.17
CA PHE A 241 11.53 -21.52 11.71
C PHE A 241 11.71 -20.44 10.62
N PRO A 242 10.71 -19.57 10.37
CA PRO A 242 9.43 -19.41 11.07
C PRO A 242 8.46 -20.62 10.92
N PRO A 243 7.37 -20.73 11.71
CA PRO A 243 6.41 -21.84 11.59
C PRO A 243 5.68 -21.90 10.24
N ALA A 244 5.52 -20.75 9.58
CA ALA A 244 4.99 -20.59 8.24
C ALA A 244 5.72 -19.42 7.54
N PRO A 245 5.71 -19.34 6.20
CA PRO A 245 6.30 -18.20 5.48
C PRO A 245 5.74 -16.87 5.96
N GLU A 246 6.63 -15.94 6.31
CA GLU A 246 6.24 -14.63 6.85
C GLU A 246 6.46 -13.52 5.83
N ARG A 247 5.39 -12.78 5.51
CA ARG A 247 5.44 -11.68 4.53
C ARG A 247 5.98 -10.38 5.12
N ASP A 248 5.66 -10.10 6.38
CA ASP A 248 6.13 -8.87 7.05
C ASP A 248 7.56 -9.06 7.52
N VAL A 249 8.51 -8.78 6.62
CA VAL A 249 9.94 -8.95 6.88
C VAL A 249 10.40 -7.99 7.97
N LEU A 250 9.88 -6.76 8.00
CA LEU A 250 10.22 -5.79 9.05
C LEU A 250 9.80 -6.28 10.44
N GLN A 251 8.60 -6.85 10.57
CA GLN A 251 8.13 -7.45 11.82
C GLN A 251 9.01 -8.64 12.23
N PHE A 252 9.33 -9.53 11.28
CA PHE A 252 10.20 -10.67 11.54
C PHE A 252 11.58 -10.22 12.07
N LEU A 253 12.17 -9.20 11.45
CA LEU A 253 13.44 -8.62 11.88
C LEU A 253 13.34 -8.00 13.28
N LEU A 254 12.28 -7.26 13.58
CA LEU A 254 12.06 -6.69 14.92
C LEU A 254 11.98 -7.76 16.01
N GLN A 255 11.45 -8.94 15.70
CA GLN A 255 11.25 -10.01 16.68
C GLN A 255 12.47 -10.93 16.84
N HIS A 256 13.27 -11.10 15.78
CA HIS A 256 14.28 -12.15 15.72
C HIS A 256 15.69 -11.68 15.37
N ALA A 257 15.85 -10.48 14.81
CA ALA A 257 17.18 -9.96 14.49
C ALA A 257 17.89 -9.48 15.76
N PRO A 258 19.24 -9.60 15.83
CA PRO A 258 20.03 -9.14 16.96
C PRO A 258 20.21 -7.62 16.94
N LEU A 259 19.12 -6.89 17.18
CA LEU A 259 19.08 -5.42 17.18
C LEU A 259 19.38 -4.84 18.56
N GLU A 260 20.05 -3.70 18.58
CA GLU A 260 20.14 -2.86 19.76
C GLU A 260 18.83 -2.10 20.00
N ASP A 261 18.59 -1.65 21.23
CA ASP A 261 17.32 -1.00 21.60
C ASP A 261 16.99 0.21 20.70
N TRP A 262 17.99 1.02 20.34
CA TRP A 262 17.81 2.17 19.45
C TRP A 262 17.55 1.77 18.00
N GLN A 263 18.14 0.66 17.53
CA GLN A 263 17.93 0.12 16.19
C GLN A 263 16.52 -0.45 16.05
N ALA A 264 16.07 -1.21 17.06
CA ALA A 264 14.71 -1.73 17.12
C ALA A 264 13.68 -0.58 17.16
N ASP A 265 13.98 0.50 17.90
CA ASP A 265 13.14 1.70 17.94
C ASP A 265 13.00 2.35 16.54
N ILE A 266 14.12 2.62 15.85
CA ILE A 266 14.09 3.20 14.51
C ILE A 266 13.35 2.30 13.51
N LEU A 267 13.61 1.00 13.52
CA LEU A 267 12.94 0.05 12.63
C LEU A 267 11.42 0.00 12.89
N THR A 268 11.01 0.15 14.15
CA THR A 268 9.60 0.29 14.54
C THR A 268 8.98 1.56 13.97
N ILE A 269 9.67 2.70 14.11
CA ILE A 269 9.23 3.99 13.54
C ILE A 269 9.02 3.88 12.02
N ILE A 270 9.99 3.33 11.29
CA ILE A 270 9.89 3.18 9.83
C ILE A 270 8.73 2.25 9.45
N ARG A 271 8.56 1.14 10.17
CA ARG A 271 7.44 0.21 9.94
C ARG A 271 6.09 0.88 10.21
N ASP A 272 5.95 1.64 11.30
CA ASP A 272 4.73 2.36 11.65
C ASP A 272 4.38 3.43 10.60
N GLU A 273 5.37 4.15 10.09
CA GLU A 273 5.18 5.12 9.01
C GLU A 273 4.79 4.43 7.69
N ALA A 274 5.41 3.30 7.34
CA ALA A 274 5.06 2.52 6.15
C ALA A 274 3.59 2.04 6.18
N TYR A 275 3.10 1.58 7.34
CA TYR A 275 1.70 1.21 7.52
C TYR A 275 0.73 2.38 7.40
N TYR A 276 1.15 3.59 7.77
CA TYR A 276 0.31 4.78 7.60
C TYR A 276 0.14 5.19 6.14
N PHE A 277 1.15 4.98 5.29
CA PHE A 277 1.10 5.33 3.86
C PHE A 277 0.59 4.20 2.96
N ALA A 278 0.58 2.95 3.44
CA ALA A 278 0.16 1.80 2.65
C ALA A 278 -1.26 1.95 2.04
N PRO A 279 -2.30 2.39 2.79
CA PRO A 279 -3.64 2.56 2.22
C PRO A 279 -3.71 3.59 1.09
N GLN A 280 -2.98 4.70 1.19
CA GLN A 280 -2.92 5.76 0.17
C GLN A 280 -2.37 5.22 -1.15
N GLY A 281 -1.41 4.31 -1.08
CA GLY A 281 -0.97 3.57 -2.25
C GLY A 281 -2.08 2.65 -2.76
N GLN A 282 -2.73 1.87 -1.88
CA GLN A 282 -3.68 0.80 -2.26
C GLN A 282 -4.98 1.33 -2.86
N THR A 283 -5.33 2.59 -2.58
CA THR A 283 -6.59 3.20 -3.01
C THR A 283 -6.36 4.47 -3.84
N LYS A 284 -5.21 4.60 -4.52
CA LYS A 284 -4.86 5.83 -5.24
C LYS A 284 -5.88 6.16 -6.32
N ILE A 285 -6.21 5.23 -7.21
CA ILE A 285 -7.18 5.43 -8.29
C ILE A 285 -8.56 5.76 -7.71
N MET A 286 -9.00 5.01 -6.70
CA MET A 286 -10.29 5.23 -6.06
C MET A 286 -10.37 6.58 -5.34
N ASN A 287 -9.36 6.92 -4.55
CA ASN A 287 -9.37 8.14 -3.74
C ASN A 287 -9.33 9.39 -4.63
N GLU A 288 -8.43 9.42 -5.62
CA GLU A 288 -8.39 10.51 -6.61
C GLU A 288 -9.68 10.57 -7.42
N GLY A 289 -10.17 9.42 -7.90
CA GLY A 289 -11.42 9.33 -8.65
C GLY A 289 -12.65 9.81 -7.87
N TRP A 290 -12.73 9.47 -6.58
CA TRP A 290 -13.81 9.90 -5.69
C TRP A 290 -13.76 11.41 -5.46
N ALA A 291 -12.57 11.95 -5.18
CA ALA A 291 -12.37 13.37 -4.99
C ALA A 291 -12.65 14.17 -6.26
N THR A 292 -12.24 13.66 -7.43
CA THR A 292 -12.57 14.24 -8.73
C THR A 292 -14.06 14.15 -9.06
N TYR A 293 -14.72 13.04 -8.73
CA TYR A 293 -16.16 12.89 -8.94
C TYR A 293 -16.94 13.98 -8.19
N TRP A 294 -16.62 14.19 -6.91
CA TRP A 294 -17.32 15.15 -6.08
C TRP A 294 -16.95 16.59 -6.37
N HIS A 295 -15.67 16.92 -6.55
CA HIS A 295 -15.31 18.30 -6.88
C HIS A 295 -15.98 18.76 -8.18
N SER A 296 -16.17 17.85 -9.13
CA SER A 296 -16.72 18.17 -10.44
C SER A 296 -18.21 18.41 -10.31
N ARG A 297 -18.88 17.58 -9.53
CA ARG A 297 -20.30 17.74 -9.21
C ARG A 297 -20.56 19.01 -8.39
N PHE A 298 -19.75 19.30 -7.38
CA PHE A 298 -19.91 20.47 -6.53
C PHE A 298 -19.68 21.77 -7.29
N MET A 299 -18.61 21.84 -8.08
CA MET A 299 -18.35 23.00 -8.92
C MET A 299 -19.48 23.18 -9.94
N THR A 300 -19.75 22.17 -10.79
CA THR A 300 -20.70 22.33 -11.91
C THR A 300 -22.16 22.53 -11.50
N ARG A 301 -22.58 22.10 -10.31
CA ARG A 301 -23.99 22.21 -9.88
C ARG A 301 -24.26 23.33 -8.88
N TYR A 302 -23.26 23.75 -8.11
CA TYR A 302 -23.51 24.59 -6.92
C TYR A 302 -22.60 25.82 -6.82
N HIS A 303 -21.30 25.70 -7.12
CA HIS A 303 -20.31 26.71 -6.74
C HIS A 303 -19.63 27.44 -7.90
N LEU A 304 -19.70 26.91 -9.12
CA LEU A 304 -19.09 27.53 -10.29
C LEU A 304 -19.95 28.70 -10.77
N ARG A 305 -19.31 29.86 -10.98
CA ARG A 305 -19.95 31.04 -11.56
C ARG A 305 -19.67 31.12 -13.06
N ASP A 306 -20.49 31.89 -13.77
CA ASP A 306 -20.37 32.08 -15.22
C ASP A 306 -19.00 32.66 -15.63
N ASP A 307 -18.42 33.54 -14.80
CA ASP A 307 -17.10 34.16 -15.02
C ASP A 307 -15.92 33.19 -14.83
N GLU A 308 -16.14 32.07 -14.15
CA GLU A 308 -15.10 31.12 -13.77
C GLU A 308 -15.06 29.87 -14.66
N LEU A 309 -16.07 29.70 -15.52
CA LEU A 309 -16.30 28.47 -16.29
C LEU A 309 -15.12 28.08 -17.16
N ILE A 310 -14.53 29.04 -17.88
CA ILE A 310 -13.42 28.77 -18.80
C ILE A 310 -12.19 28.32 -18.03
N THR A 311 -11.80 29.07 -17.00
CA THR A 311 -10.66 28.73 -16.13
C THR A 311 -10.84 27.35 -15.49
N TYR A 312 -12.02 27.07 -14.93
CA TYR A 312 -12.32 25.77 -14.33
C TYR A 312 -12.16 24.63 -15.35
N CYS A 313 -12.75 24.77 -16.54
CA CYS A 313 -12.68 23.75 -17.58
C CYS A 313 -11.25 23.52 -18.06
N ASP A 314 -10.48 24.58 -18.26
CA ASP A 314 -9.09 24.48 -18.70
C ASP A 314 -8.23 23.72 -17.67
N HIS A 315 -8.24 24.17 -16.41
CA HIS A 315 -7.48 23.56 -15.34
C HIS A 315 -7.93 22.13 -15.02
N HIS A 316 -9.24 21.87 -14.94
CA HIS A 316 -9.78 20.54 -14.70
C HIS A 316 -9.43 19.57 -15.84
N SER A 317 -9.48 20.02 -17.09
CA SER A 317 -9.09 19.20 -18.24
C SER A 317 -7.59 18.89 -18.25
N GLY A 318 -6.75 19.82 -17.80
CA GLY A 318 -5.31 19.61 -17.63
C GLY A 318 -4.97 18.51 -16.61
N ILE A 319 -5.71 18.45 -15.49
CA ILE A 319 -5.56 17.39 -14.47
C ILE A 319 -5.99 16.03 -15.01
N LEU A 320 -7.08 15.99 -15.79
CA LEU A 320 -7.62 14.77 -16.39
C LEU A 320 -6.93 14.35 -17.68
N ALA A 321 -6.05 15.18 -18.22
CA ALA A 321 -5.32 14.91 -19.45
C ALA A 321 -4.54 13.61 -19.30
N THR A 322 -4.62 12.75 -20.32
CA THR A 322 -3.94 11.46 -20.33
C THR A 322 -3.09 11.39 -21.59
N ALA A 323 -1.77 11.33 -21.41
CA ALA A 323 -0.86 11.11 -22.53
C ALA A 323 -1.07 9.69 -23.11
N PRO A 324 -1.01 9.50 -24.44
CA PRO A 324 -1.15 8.18 -25.05
C PRO A 324 -0.19 7.15 -24.43
N GLY A 325 -0.72 5.99 -24.03
CA GLY A 325 0.05 4.91 -23.40
C GLY A 325 0.36 5.08 -21.91
N ARG A 326 -0.08 6.17 -21.26
CA ARG A 326 -0.02 6.32 -19.80
C ARG A 326 -1.42 6.18 -19.19
N MET A 327 -1.50 5.59 -18.01
CA MET A 327 -2.73 5.57 -17.21
C MET A 327 -2.74 6.81 -16.30
N ASN A 328 -3.83 7.58 -16.33
CA ASN A 328 -4.07 8.66 -15.37
C ASN A 328 -5.07 8.17 -14.30
N PRO A 329 -4.64 8.00 -13.04
CA PRO A 329 -5.50 7.54 -11.94
C PRO A 329 -6.76 8.39 -11.75
N TYR A 330 -6.64 9.72 -11.89
CA TYR A 330 -7.76 10.66 -11.74
C TYR A 330 -8.83 10.39 -12.79
N LYS A 331 -8.42 10.30 -14.07
CA LYS A 331 -9.31 10.04 -15.19
C LYS A 331 -9.97 8.67 -15.08
N LEU A 332 -9.19 7.62 -14.81
CA LEU A 332 -9.72 6.26 -14.69
C LEU A 332 -10.72 6.16 -13.52
N GLY A 333 -10.37 6.71 -12.36
CA GLY A 333 -11.19 6.67 -11.17
C GLY A 333 -12.52 7.40 -11.35
N VAL A 334 -12.50 8.66 -11.81
CA VAL A 334 -13.75 9.45 -11.96
C VAL A 334 -14.68 8.84 -12.99
N GLU A 335 -14.15 8.36 -14.11
CA GLU A 335 -14.96 7.77 -15.17
C GLU A 335 -15.56 6.43 -14.73
N LEU A 336 -14.82 5.62 -13.96
CA LEU A 336 -15.38 4.41 -13.36
C LEU A 336 -16.49 4.72 -12.36
N PHE A 337 -16.34 5.71 -11.47
CA PHE A 337 -17.43 6.08 -10.56
C PHE A 337 -18.68 6.57 -11.31
N ARG A 338 -18.50 7.37 -12.38
CA ARG A 338 -19.60 7.82 -13.24
C ARG A 338 -20.28 6.65 -13.95
N ASP A 339 -19.49 5.70 -14.46
CA ASP A 339 -20.00 4.51 -15.14
C ASP A 339 -20.78 3.59 -14.17
N ILE A 340 -20.28 3.39 -12.95
CA ILE A 340 -20.99 2.64 -11.89
C ILE A 340 -22.32 3.33 -11.55
N GLU A 341 -22.32 4.65 -11.32
CA GLU A 341 -23.55 5.39 -11.02
C GLU A 341 -24.57 5.26 -12.17
N ASP A 342 -24.16 5.44 -13.43
CA ASP A 342 -25.04 5.32 -14.60
C ASP A 342 -25.59 3.89 -14.75
N ARG A 343 -24.74 2.86 -14.63
CA ARG A 343 -25.16 1.46 -14.74
C ARG A 343 -26.18 1.09 -13.68
N TRP A 344 -25.97 1.48 -12.43
CA TRP A 344 -26.93 1.17 -11.36
C TRP A 344 -28.20 2.02 -11.43
N ASN A 345 -28.13 3.25 -11.97
CA ASN A 345 -29.33 4.05 -12.21
C ASN A 345 -30.23 3.42 -13.29
N ARG A 346 -29.62 2.91 -14.37
CA ARG A 346 -30.32 2.28 -15.49
C ARG A 346 -30.60 0.78 -15.30
N GLY A 347 -30.05 0.16 -14.25
CA GLY A 347 -30.11 -1.28 -14.01
C GLY A 347 -29.39 -2.12 -15.05
N ARG A 348 -28.26 -1.64 -15.56
CA ARG A 348 -27.38 -2.32 -16.52
C ARG A 348 -26.40 -3.26 -15.81
N PHE A 349 -26.95 -4.16 -15.01
CA PHE A 349 -26.19 -5.16 -14.25
C PHE A 349 -27.04 -6.40 -14.02
N GLY A 350 -26.39 -7.52 -13.71
CA GLY A 350 -27.06 -8.78 -13.40
C GLY A 350 -27.47 -9.58 -14.63
N LYS A 351 -28.02 -10.77 -14.36
CA LYS A 351 -28.28 -11.83 -15.34
C LYS A 351 -29.09 -11.35 -16.56
N GLU A 352 -30.17 -10.61 -16.32
CA GLU A 352 -31.06 -10.15 -17.41
C GLU A 352 -30.36 -9.21 -18.40
N TYR A 353 -29.44 -8.38 -17.93
CA TYR A 353 -28.67 -7.48 -18.78
C TYR A 353 -27.54 -8.23 -19.50
N GLU A 354 -26.83 -9.12 -18.79
CA GLU A 354 -25.71 -9.90 -19.34
C GLU A 354 -26.15 -10.89 -20.43
N GLU A 355 -27.30 -11.54 -20.25
CA GLU A 355 -27.86 -12.50 -21.21
C GLU A 355 -28.59 -11.82 -22.38
N CYS A 356 -28.73 -10.48 -22.37
CA CYS A 356 -29.43 -9.76 -23.43
C CYS A 356 -28.61 -9.75 -24.74
N GLN A 357 -28.96 -10.61 -25.70
CA GLN A 357 -28.26 -10.70 -26.98
C GLN A 357 -28.58 -9.56 -27.97
N SER A 358 -29.67 -8.81 -27.75
CA SER A 358 -30.01 -7.65 -28.61
C SER A 358 -29.16 -6.42 -28.25
N ILE A 359 -28.33 -5.99 -29.19
CA ILE A 359 -27.50 -4.77 -29.06
C ILE A 359 -28.37 -3.53 -28.86
N GLU A 360 -29.50 -3.44 -29.57
CA GLU A 360 -30.43 -2.31 -29.46
C GLU A 360 -31.04 -2.22 -28.06
N ARG A 361 -31.51 -3.36 -27.54
CA ARG A 361 -32.08 -3.44 -26.18
C ARG A 361 -31.03 -3.12 -25.11
N ARG A 362 -29.77 -3.54 -25.28
CA ARG A 362 -28.68 -3.16 -24.35
C ARG A 362 -28.40 -1.66 -24.38
N ARG A 363 -28.46 -1.02 -25.56
CA ARG A 363 -28.22 0.44 -25.69
C ARG A 363 -29.31 1.27 -25.03
N THR A 364 -30.58 0.89 -25.18
CA THR A 364 -31.74 1.60 -24.60
C THR A 364 -32.13 1.09 -23.21
N TRP A 365 -31.36 0.15 -22.64
CA TRP A 365 -31.63 -0.41 -21.33
C TRP A 365 -31.67 0.68 -20.26
N ASP A 366 -32.86 0.86 -19.67
CA ASP A 366 -33.13 1.75 -18.56
C ASP A 366 -34.34 1.24 -17.78
N THR A 367 -34.09 0.67 -16.61
CA THR A 367 -35.09 0.21 -15.65
C THR A 367 -35.44 1.29 -14.61
N LYS A 368 -34.79 2.45 -14.67
CA LYS A 368 -34.96 3.59 -13.75
C LYS A 368 -34.85 3.22 -12.27
N LEU A 369 -33.98 2.26 -11.94
CA LEU A 369 -33.72 1.85 -10.56
C LEU A 369 -33.21 3.01 -9.69
N ASN A 370 -32.46 3.95 -10.28
CA ASN A 370 -31.90 5.12 -9.58
C ASN A 370 -31.09 4.78 -8.30
N GLN A 371 -30.45 3.61 -8.28
CA GLN A 371 -29.65 3.12 -7.15
C GLN A 371 -28.16 3.45 -7.27
N GLY A 372 -27.75 4.20 -8.31
CA GLY A 372 -26.36 4.50 -8.61
C GLY A 372 -25.63 5.20 -7.48
N ARG A 373 -26.30 6.14 -6.81
CA ARG A 373 -25.70 6.85 -5.68
C ARG A 373 -25.39 5.91 -4.52
N THR A 374 -26.34 5.10 -4.10
CA THR A 374 -26.13 4.12 -3.02
C THR A 374 -24.97 3.19 -3.35
N LYS A 375 -24.88 2.76 -4.61
CA LYS A 375 -23.79 1.86 -5.04
C LYS A 375 -22.42 2.52 -4.95
N ILE A 376 -22.22 3.74 -5.44
CA ILE A 376 -20.88 4.36 -5.39
C ILE A 376 -20.40 4.59 -3.94
N PHE A 377 -21.31 4.87 -2.99
CA PHE A 377 -20.97 4.98 -1.57
C PHE A 377 -20.60 3.63 -0.94
N GLU A 378 -21.26 2.54 -1.35
CA GLU A 378 -20.90 1.17 -0.98
C GLU A 378 -19.51 0.82 -1.53
N VAL A 379 -19.26 1.10 -2.81
CA VAL A 379 -17.99 0.84 -3.48
C VAL A 379 -16.84 1.57 -2.79
N ARG A 380 -17.01 2.86 -2.51
CA ARG A 380 -16.07 3.68 -1.73
C ARG A 380 -15.73 3.07 -0.37
N ARG A 381 -16.69 2.43 0.30
CA ARG A 381 -16.50 1.88 1.65
C ARG A 381 -15.63 0.62 1.65
N MET A 382 -15.82 -0.27 0.68
CA MET A 382 -15.32 -1.65 0.75
C MET A 382 -14.11 -1.94 -0.12
N HIS A 383 -13.98 -1.27 -1.26
CA HIS A 383 -12.97 -1.62 -2.27
C HIS A 383 -11.64 -0.88 -2.05
N ASN A 384 -10.58 -1.49 -2.59
CA ASN A 384 -9.30 -0.86 -2.93
C ASN A 384 -9.12 -0.85 -4.47
N ASP A 385 -8.04 -0.29 -4.99
CA ASP A 385 -7.85 -0.17 -6.44
C ASP A 385 -7.88 -1.53 -7.17
N VAL A 386 -7.32 -2.57 -6.57
CA VAL A 386 -7.32 -3.93 -7.16
C VAL A 386 -8.76 -4.45 -7.30
N THR A 387 -9.52 -4.46 -6.20
CA THR A 387 -10.91 -4.96 -6.21
C THR A 387 -11.86 -4.02 -6.96
N PHE A 388 -11.54 -2.74 -7.07
CA PHE A 388 -12.31 -1.75 -7.83
C PHE A 388 -12.18 -1.99 -9.33
N ILE A 389 -10.95 -2.19 -9.82
CA ILE A 389 -10.71 -2.54 -11.22
C ILE A 389 -11.23 -3.95 -11.53
N ASP A 390 -11.06 -4.90 -10.61
CA ASP A 390 -11.49 -6.27 -10.87
C ASP A 390 -13.01 -6.38 -11.01
N GLU A 391 -13.77 -5.71 -10.14
CA GLU A 391 -15.23 -5.81 -10.15
C GLU A 391 -15.90 -4.92 -11.20
N PHE A 392 -15.39 -3.70 -11.42
CA PHE A 392 -16.14 -2.67 -12.16
C PHE A 392 -15.62 -2.33 -13.54
N LEU A 393 -14.40 -2.75 -13.91
CA LEU A 393 -13.90 -2.56 -15.27
C LEU A 393 -14.60 -3.52 -16.23
N THR A 394 -15.22 -3.00 -17.29
CA THR A 394 -15.92 -3.82 -18.29
C THR A 394 -15.30 -3.65 -19.69
N PRO A 395 -15.53 -4.60 -20.62
CA PRO A 395 -15.09 -4.47 -22.00
C PRO A 395 -15.61 -3.19 -22.66
N GLU A 396 -16.88 -2.84 -22.43
CA GLU A 396 -17.50 -1.63 -22.98
C GLU A 396 -16.85 -0.36 -22.43
N PHE A 397 -16.37 -0.39 -21.18
CA PHE A 397 -15.62 0.72 -20.60
C PHE A 397 -14.25 0.87 -21.25
N VAL A 398 -13.51 -0.24 -21.39
CA VAL A 398 -12.19 -0.27 -22.05
C VAL A 398 -12.29 0.26 -23.48
N ASP A 399 -13.30 -0.17 -24.23
CA ASP A 399 -13.55 0.29 -25.60
C ASP A 399 -13.94 1.78 -25.63
N ARG A 400 -14.82 2.24 -24.75
CA ARG A 400 -15.26 3.64 -24.71
C ARG A 400 -14.10 4.60 -24.42
N PHE A 401 -13.22 4.23 -23.51
CA PHE A 401 -12.08 5.05 -23.09
C PHE A 401 -10.77 4.71 -23.80
N GLN A 402 -10.80 3.77 -24.76
CA GLN A 402 -9.66 3.34 -25.56
C GLN A 402 -8.46 2.93 -24.69
N LEU A 403 -8.71 2.16 -23.63
CA LEU A 403 -7.69 1.73 -22.66
C LEU A 403 -6.84 0.55 -23.16
N TYR A 404 -6.48 0.56 -24.45
CA TYR A 404 -5.73 -0.51 -25.08
C TYR A 404 -4.24 -0.45 -24.74
N HIS A 405 -3.53 -1.56 -24.98
CA HIS A 405 -2.08 -1.56 -24.87
C HIS A 405 -1.46 -0.83 -26.05
N TYR A 406 -0.75 0.26 -25.78
CA TYR A 406 0.02 0.98 -26.79
C TYR A 406 1.50 0.67 -26.65
N ARG A 407 2.20 0.52 -27.78
CA ARG A 407 3.65 0.49 -27.84
C ARG A 407 4.10 1.47 -28.91
N GLN A 408 5.21 2.13 -28.65
CA GLN A 408 5.86 2.93 -29.68
C GLN A 408 6.54 1.98 -30.66
N ASP A 409 6.14 2.04 -31.92
CA ASP A 409 6.82 1.33 -32.99
C ASP A 409 8.25 1.87 -33.11
N PRO A 410 9.30 1.04 -32.91
CA PRO A 410 10.69 1.48 -32.98
C PRO A 410 11.08 2.06 -34.35
N ALA A 411 10.41 1.65 -35.42
CA ALA A 411 10.73 2.08 -36.78
C ALA A 411 10.09 3.43 -37.14
N THR A 412 8.84 3.67 -36.71
CA THR A 412 8.07 4.86 -37.10
C THR A 412 7.92 5.89 -35.98
N GLY A 413 8.27 5.53 -34.74
CA GLY A 413 8.09 6.37 -33.55
C GLY A 413 6.62 6.60 -33.18
N ARG A 414 5.66 5.99 -33.89
CA ARG A 414 4.23 6.16 -33.65
C ARG A 414 3.73 5.16 -32.61
N MET A 415 2.73 5.59 -31.82
CA MET A 415 2.05 4.70 -30.89
C MET A 415 1.08 3.81 -31.67
N VAL A 416 1.31 2.49 -31.62
CA VAL A 416 0.45 1.48 -32.23
C VAL A 416 -0.24 0.66 -31.14
N ILE A 417 -1.49 0.27 -31.39
CA ILE A 417 -2.22 -0.63 -30.49
C ILE A 417 -1.65 -2.04 -30.66
N VAL A 418 -1.09 -2.58 -29.59
CA VAL A 418 -0.50 -3.93 -29.53
C VAL A 418 -1.54 -4.96 -29.13
N ASN A 419 -2.44 -4.62 -28.22
CA ASN A 419 -3.46 -5.54 -27.74
C ASN A 419 -4.78 -4.84 -27.41
N ARG A 420 -5.88 -5.45 -27.86
CA ARG A 420 -7.28 -5.04 -27.59
C ARG A 420 -8.05 -6.04 -26.74
N ASP A 421 -7.42 -7.17 -26.39
CA ASP A 421 -8.02 -8.21 -25.57
C ASP A 421 -8.26 -7.67 -24.16
N PHE A 422 -9.53 -7.65 -23.75
CA PHE A 422 -9.97 -7.16 -22.45
C PHE A 422 -9.32 -7.92 -21.30
N ASP A 423 -9.22 -9.25 -21.38
CA ASP A 423 -8.68 -10.06 -20.29
C ASP A 423 -7.20 -9.75 -20.09
N VAL A 424 -6.45 -9.61 -21.19
CA VAL A 424 -5.03 -9.24 -21.11
C VAL A 424 -4.84 -7.82 -20.54
N ILE A 425 -5.68 -6.87 -20.95
CA ILE A 425 -5.63 -5.49 -20.44
C ILE A 425 -5.95 -5.48 -18.94
N LYS A 426 -7.05 -6.10 -18.53
CA LYS A 426 -7.49 -6.16 -17.13
C LYS A 426 -6.43 -6.83 -16.25
N GLN A 427 -5.91 -7.98 -16.66
CA GLN A 427 -4.85 -8.68 -15.92
C GLN A 427 -3.59 -7.83 -15.78
N THR A 428 -3.19 -7.12 -16.85
CA THR A 428 -2.03 -6.22 -16.80
C THR A 428 -2.25 -5.07 -15.82
N MET A 429 -3.44 -4.47 -15.80
CA MET A 429 -3.78 -3.42 -14.83
C MET A 429 -3.79 -3.94 -13.40
N LEU A 430 -4.47 -5.06 -13.14
CA LEU A 430 -4.54 -5.68 -11.81
C LEU A 430 -3.15 -6.04 -11.29
N PHE A 431 -2.32 -6.57 -12.16
CA PHE A 431 -0.96 -6.95 -11.84
C PHE A 431 -0.09 -5.74 -11.45
N MET A 432 -0.18 -4.62 -12.18
CA MET A 432 0.52 -3.37 -11.81
C MET A 432 0.05 -2.79 -10.47
N LEU A 433 -1.23 -2.98 -10.12
CA LEU A 433 -1.81 -2.49 -8.87
C LEU A 433 -1.54 -3.44 -7.69
N THR A 434 -1.32 -4.72 -7.98
CA THR A 434 -1.06 -5.74 -6.96
C THR A 434 0.28 -5.43 -6.29
N ASN A 435 0.23 -5.14 -4.99
CA ASN A 435 1.41 -4.73 -4.21
C ASN A 435 2.19 -3.55 -4.83
N HIS A 436 1.49 -2.65 -5.53
CA HIS A 436 2.10 -1.49 -6.21
C HIS A 436 3.19 -1.85 -7.23
N GLY A 437 3.07 -3.03 -7.86
CA GLY A 437 4.08 -3.55 -8.77
C GLY A 437 5.37 -3.98 -8.08
N GLN A 438 5.40 -4.05 -6.74
CA GLN A 438 6.54 -4.50 -5.97
C GLN A 438 6.51 -6.02 -5.78
N PRO A 439 7.68 -6.69 -5.79
CA PRO A 439 7.76 -8.14 -5.64
C PRO A 439 7.28 -8.60 -4.26
N TYR A 440 6.64 -9.77 -4.21
CA TYR A 440 6.22 -10.39 -2.96
C TYR A 440 7.35 -11.20 -2.36
N ILE A 441 7.94 -10.71 -1.28
CA ILE A 441 9.03 -11.38 -0.58
C ILE A 441 8.51 -11.98 0.74
N TYR A 442 8.96 -13.20 1.05
CA TYR A 442 8.63 -13.90 2.28
C TYR A 442 9.90 -14.40 2.96
N VAL A 443 9.97 -14.31 4.28
CA VAL A 443 10.93 -15.07 5.08
C VAL A 443 10.46 -16.52 5.13
N VAL A 444 11.28 -17.44 4.63
CA VAL A 444 10.94 -18.87 4.56
C VAL A 444 11.81 -19.74 5.45
N ASP A 445 12.99 -19.25 5.86
CA ASP A 445 13.87 -19.94 6.79
C ASP A 445 14.78 -18.90 7.46
N SER A 446 14.97 -18.98 8.77
CA SER A 446 15.95 -18.12 9.48
C SER A 446 17.12 -18.91 10.08
N ASN A 447 17.15 -20.22 9.84
CA ASN A 447 18.24 -21.10 10.21
C ASN A 447 18.67 -21.96 9.02
N TYR A 448 18.76 -21.33 7.85
CA TYR A 448 19.11 -22.02 6.63
C TYR A 448 20.47 -22.73 6.76
N ALA A 449 20.52 -23.98 6.27
CA ALA A 449 21.65 -24.90 6.43
C ALA A 449 22.13 -25.09 7.89
N ASN A 450 21.27 -24.82 8.88
CA ASN A 450 21.58 -24.82 10.31
C ASN A 450 22.72 -23.85 10.71
N ARG A 451 22.84 -22.73 9.98
CA ARG A 451 23.88 -21.70 10.20
C ARG A 451 23.31 -20.37 10.73
N GLY A 452 22.00 -20.30 11.00
CA GLY A 452 21.29 -19.07 11.34
C GLY A 452 21.28 -18.05 10.18
N GLU A 453 21.39 -18.53 8.95
CA GLU A 453 21.31 -17.70 7.76
C GLU A 453 19.85 -17.44 7.40
N LEU A 454 19.55 -16.23 6.96
CA LEU A 454 18.20 -15.83 6.58
C LEU A 454 17.95 -16.20 5.11
N TYR A 455 16.84 -16.87 4.83
CA TYR A 455 16.41 -17.24 3.50
C TYR A 455 15.06 -16.61 3.19
N LEU A 456 15.05 -15.83 2.12
CA LEU A 456 13.90 -15.13 1.57
C LEU A 456 13.49 -15.80 0.26
N ALA A 457 12.19 -15.86 0.00
CA ALA A 457 11.66 -16.34 -1.26
C ALA A 457 10.76 -15.28 -1.91
N HIS A 458 11.00 -15.02 -3.19
CA HIS A 458 10.14 -14.22 -4.03
C HIS A 458 9.01 -15.08 -4.61
N LYS A 459 7.77 -14.70 -4.33
CA LYS A 459 6.57 -15.25 -4.97
C LYS A 459 6.36 -14.59 -6.33
N HIS A 460 6.74 -15.27 -7.41
CA HIS A 460 6.67 -14.71 -8.76
C HIS A 460 5.24 -14.72 -9.28
N LEU A 461 4.59 -13.56 -9.23
CA LEU A 461 3.24 -13.34 -9.77
C LEU A 461 3.24 -12.70 -11.16
N GLY A 462 4.37 -12.77 -11.88
CA GLY A 462 4.58 -12.11 -13.18
C GLY A 462 5.58 -10.95 -13.14
N VAL A 463 5.96 -10.43 -11.96
CA VAL A 463 6.92 -9.32 -11.80
C VAL A 463 8.29 -9.93 -11.60
N ASP A 464 9.25 -9.59 -12.44
CA ASP A 464 10.65 -9.92 -12.16
C ASP A 464 11.23 -8.96 -11.13
N VAL A 465 12.10 -9.50 -10.27
CA VAL A 465 12.81 -8.67 -9.29
C VAL A 465 13.88 -7.85 -10.02
N ASP A 466 13.94 -6.54 -9.75
CA ASP A 466 15.07 -5.72 -10.20
C ASP A 466 16.35 -6.18 -9.48
N LEU A 467 17.28 -6.73 -10.27
CA LEU A 467 18.50 -7.35 -9.76
C LEU A 467 19.42 -6.39 -9.03
N LYS A 468 19.49 -5.13 -9.51
CA LYS A 468 20.34 -4.11 -8.89
C LYS A 468 19.74 -3.72 -7.55
N TYR A 469 18.43 -3.50 -7.51
CA TYR A 469 17.73 -3.13 -6.28
C TYR A 469 17.75 -4.26 -5.24
N ALA A 470 17.50 -5.51 -5.66
CA ALA A 470 17.57 -6.67 -4.80
C ALA A 470 18.97 -6.87 -4.20
N GLY A 471 20.02 -6.64 -4.98
CA GLY A 471 21.38 -6.70 -4.49
C GLY A 471 21.64 -5.77 -3.30
N GLU A 472 21.28 -4.49 -3.45
CA GLU A 472 21.44 -3.51 -2.37
C GLU A 472 20.52 -3.80 -1.18
N CYS A 473 19.28 -4.26 -1.42
CA CYS A 473 18.38 -4.69 -0.35
C CYS A 473 18.96 -5.85 0.47
N LEU A 474 19.62 -6.82 -0.17
CA LEU A 474 20.23 -7.96 0.53
C LEU A 474 21.41 -7.55 1.41
N LYS A 475 22.23 -6.58 0.95
CA LYS A 475 23.30 -6.01 1.77
C LYS A 475 22.73 -5.34 3.02
N ASN A 476 21.66 -4.56 2.85
CA ASN A 476 20.98 -3.87 3.94
C ASN A 476 20.30 -4.84 4.93
N LEU A 477 19.65 -5.89 4.42
CA LEU A 477 19.10 -6.96 5.25
C LEU A 477 20.18 -7.68 6.06
N ARG A 478 21.35 -7.94 5.46
CA ARG A 478 22.49 -8.54 6.15
C ARG A 478 23.02 -7.64 7.27
N LEU A 479 23.03 -6.31 7.09
CA LEU A 479 23.45 -5.39 8.16
C LEU A 479 22.55 -5.51 9.40
N ILE A 480 21.24 -5.70 9.21
CA ILE A 480 20.27 -5.91 10.30
C ILE A 480 20.41 -7.34 10.88
N TRP A 481 20.48 -8.37 10.03
CA TRP A 481 20.50 -9.77 10.46
C TRP A 481 21.87 -10.23 11.02
N ARG A 482 22.96 -9.53 10.67
CA ARG A 482 24.37 -9.80 11.02
C ARG A 482 24.94 -11.13 10.50
N ARG A 483 24.14 -11.94 9.79
CA ARG A 483 24.55 -13.21 9.16
C ARG A 483 24.21 -13.20 7.66
N PRO A 484 24.76 -14.12 6.86
CA PRO A 484 24.44 -14.20 5.44
C PRO A 484 22.94 -14.28 5.18
N VAL A 485 22.51 -13.61 4.11
CA VAL A 485 21.12 -13.54 3.67
C VAL A 485 21.01 -14.04 2.24
N HIS A 486 19.99 -14.85 1.99
CA HIS A 486 19.70 -15.47 0.71
C HIS A 486 18.34 -15.02 0.19
N LEU A 487 18.24 -14.80 -1.13
CA LEU A 487 16.99 -14.55 -1.82
C LEU A 487 16.85 -15.51 -2.99
N GLN A 488 15.82 -16.34 -2.94
CA GLN A 488 15.36 -17.14 -4.06
C GLN A 488 14.44 -16.28 -4.94
N ALA A 489 14.77 -16.13 -6.22
CA ALA A 489 13.93 -15.44 -7.20
C ALA A 489 13.98 -16.12 -8.56
N ARG A 490 12.86 -16.08 -9.28
CA ARG A 490 12.76 -16.58 -10.67
C ARG A 490 13.20 -15.50 -11.65
N ILE A 491 14.08 -15.85 -12.58
CA ILE A 491 14.59 -14.99 -13.65
C ILE A 491 14.62 -15.78 -14.94
N LYS A 492 13.90 -15.32 -15.98
CA LYS A 492 13.83 -15.99 -17.29
C LYS A 492 13.57 -17.50 -17.15
N ASP A 493 12.56 -17.84 -16.35
CA ASP A 493 12.12 -19.21 -16.00
C ASP A 493 13.06 -20.05 -15.10
N ASP A 494 14.28 -19.59 -14.86
CA ASP A 494 15.21 -20.26 -13.95
C ASP A 494 15.09 -19.74 -12.51
N MET A 495 15.10 -20.66 -11.55
CA MET A 495 15.19 -20.32 -10.13
C MET A 495 16.64 -20.04 -9.75
N ILE A 496 16.92 -18.80 -9.32
CA ILE A 496 18.25 -18.33 -8.95
C ILE A 496 18.26 -17.98 -7.47
N LEU A 497 19.34 -18.39 -6.79
CA LEU A 497 19.64 -18.00 -5.43
C LEU A 497 20.70 -16.89 -5.41
N PHE A 498 20.28 -15.73 -4.90
CA PHE A 498 21.17 -14.62 -4.57
C PHE A 498 21.63 -14.79 -3.14
N SER A 499 22.94 -14.81 -2.91
CA SER A 499 23.52 -14.95 -1.58
C SER A 499 24.42 -13.77 -1.29
N CYS A 500 24.14 -13.06 -0.20
CA CYS A 500 24.96 -11.97 0.28
C CYS A 500 25.81 -12.45 1.45
N ASP A 501 27.11 -12.55 1.22
CA ASP A 501 28.12 -12.84 2.24
C ASP A 501 29.24 -11.78 2.10
N GLY A 502 29.48 -11.04 3.17
CA GLY A 502 30.23 -9.78 3.10
C GLY A 502 29.48 -8.71 2.31
N ASP A 503 30.22 -7.94 1.50
CA ASP A 503 29.69 -6.93 0.58
C ASP A 503 29.44 -7.50 -0.83
N SER A 504 29.75 -8.78 -1.04
CA SER A 504 29.62 -9.44 -2.33
C SER A 504 28.29 -10.19 -2.46
N ILE A 505 27.69 -10.11 -3.65
CA ILE A 505 26.48 -10.86 -3.98
C ILE A 505 26.89 -11.97 -4.95
N ARG A 506 26.68 -13.22 -4.54
CA ARG A 506 26.89 -14.40 -5.39
C ARG A 506 25.55 -14.85 -5.96
N GLN A 507 25.55 -15.25 -7.22
CA GLN A 507 24.38 -15.77 -7.91
C GLN A 507 24.64 -17.22 -8.30
N GLN A 508 23.73 -18.11 -7.95
CA GLN A 508 23.81 -19.51 -8.36
C GLN A 508 22.43 -20.04 -8.75
N LYS A 509 22.38 -20.88 -9.78
CA LYS A 509 21.15 -21.58 -10.15
C LYS A 509 20.82 -22.59 -9.06
N ILE A 510 19.54 -22.65 -8.64
CA ILE A 510 19.11 -23.63 -7.66
C ILE A 510 19.11 -25.01 -8.30
N LYS A 511 19.85 -25.94 -7.70
CA LYS A 511 20.00 -27.32 -8.11
C LYS A 511 19.58 -28.24 -6.95
N ASP A 512 19.27 -29.50 -7.24
CA ASP A 512 18.75 -30.47 -6.25
C ASP A 512 19.74 -30.80 -5.11
N ASP A 513 21.03 -30.50 -5.30
CA ASP A 513 22.10 -30.70 -4.32
C ASP A 513 22.18 -29.58 -3.27
N LEU A 514 21.49 -28.45 -3.47
CA LEU A 514 21.45 -27.38 -2.48
C LEU A 514 20.51 -27.73 -1.31
N PRO A 515 20.84 -27.28 -0.08
CA PRO A 515 19.94 -27.39 1.05
C PRO A 515 18.58 -26.76 0.72
N LYS A 516 17.49 -27.45 1.03
CA LYS A 516 16.15 -26.92 0.83
C LYS A 516 15.78 -26.01 2.01
N PRO A 517 15.16 -24.84 1.77
CA PRO A 517 14.67 -23.99 2.85
C PRO A 517 13.54 -24.68 3.62
N ALA A 518 13.30 -24.24 4.86
CA ALA A 518 12.23 -24.76 5.71
C ALA A 518 10.84 -24.73 5.05
N HIS A 519 10.56 -23.69 4.25
CA HIS A 519 9.32 -23.53 3.49
C HIS A 519 9.57 -23.21 2.02
N ILE A 520 8.60 -23.56 1.17
CA ILE A 520 8.59 -23.21 -0.25
C ILE A 520 7.42 -22.28 -0.51
N VAL A 521 7.69 -21.17 -1.18
CA VAL A 521 6.66 -20.26 -1.70
C VAL A 521 6.62 -20.46 -3.21
N THR A 522 5.45 -20.83 -3.71
CA THR A 522 5.18 -21.01 -5.15
C THR A 522 4.48 -19.79 -5.71
#